data_AF-A0A542UEE2-F1
#
_entry.id   AF-A0A542UEE2-F1
#
_cell.length_a   1.000
_cell.length_b   1.000
_cell.length_c   1.000
_cell.angle_alpha   90.00
_cell.angle_beta   90.00
_cell.angle_gamma   90.00
#
_symmetry.space_group_name_H-M   'P 1'
#
loop_
_entity.id
_entity.type
_entity.pdbx_description
1 polymer ?
#
loop_
_entity_poly.entity_id
_entity_poly.type
_entity_poly.pdbx_seq_one_letter_code
_entity_poly.pdbx_strand_id
1 'polypeptide(L)'
;MGTNGSTMLKPLRQGLPPLDPAAVSDAASCALPARYEAVREARRFTRGTLDQWDIGDRFDDICLVVSELVTNALRHGLPTDTGCAEHQSSVRLHLMRWTERLVCAVRDPSHETPAPRDSDDFSAESGRGLFLVDSFADSWGWHPLAGTLHGKVVWALFRLQSAG
;
A
#
# COMPACT_ATOMS: atom_id res chain seq x y z
N MET A 1 -3.85 -20.89 -19.91
CA MET A 1 -4.71 -19.72 -20.15
C MET A 1 -5.09 -19.16 -18.78
N GLY A 2 -4.42 -18.10 -18.32
CA GLY A 2 -4.52 -17.68 -16.91
C GLY A 2 -3.95 -16.29 -16.67
N THR A 3 -4.44 -15.29 -17.39
CA THR A 3 -4.08 -13.86 -17.19
C THR A 3 -5.16 -13.19 -16.36
N ASN A 4 -5.23 -13.48 -15.06
CA ASN A 4 -6.17 -12.81 -14.14
C ASN A 4 -5.49 -11.78 -13.20
N GLY A 5 -4.19 -11.51 -13.36
CA GLY A 5 -3.50 -10.45 -12.59
C GLY A 5 -3.79 -9.02 -13.08
N SER A 6 -4.14 -8.86 -14.37
CA SER A 6 -4.18 -7.54 -15.02
C SER A 6 -5.39 -6.68 -14.65
N THR A 7 -6.51 -7.28 -14.23
CA THR A 7 -7.76 -6.54 -13.96
C THR A 7 -7.77 -5.88 -12.58
N MET A 8 -7.08 -6.46 -11.59
CA MET A 8 -7.00 -5.89 -10.23
C MET A 8 -6.01 -4.73 -10.12
N LEU A 9 -5.04 -4.64 -11.04
CA LEU A 9 -4.04 -3.59 -11.04
C LEU A 9 -4.48 -2.35 -11.82
N LYS A 10 -5.50 -2.46 -12.68
CA LYS A 10 -5.95 -1.38 -13.57
C LYS A 10 -6.33 -0.07 -12.84
N PRO A 11 -7.01 -0.10 -11.68
CA PRO A 11 -7.32 1.10 -10.92
C PRO A 11 -6.09 1.70 -10.19
N LEU A 12 -5.13 0.85 -9.79
CA LEU A 12 -3.87 1.32 -9.18
C LEU A 12 -3.03 2.15 -10.19
N ARG A 13 -3.23 1.92 -11.50
CA ARG A 13 -2.47 2.57 -12.59
C ARG A 13 -2.80 4.03 -12.84
N GLN A 14 -3.99 4.50 -12.42
CA GLN A 14 -4.42 5.88 -12.71
C GLN A 14 -3.68 6.92 -11.86
N GLY A 15 -2.84 6.47 -10.93
CA GLY A 15 -2.21 7.34 -9.96
C GLY A 15 -0.77 7.10 -9.63
N LEU A 16 -0.19 6.02 -10.15
CA LEU A 16 1.24 5.84 -10.10
C LEU A 16 1.88 6.84 -11.08
N PRO A 17 3.15 7.25 -10.86
CA PRO A 17 3.93 7.89 -11.92
C PRO A 17 3.87 7.04 -13.19
N PRO A 18 4.16 7.58 -14.39
CA PRO A 18 4.01 6.87 -15.66
C PRO A 18 4.95 5.65 -15.69
N LEU A 19 4.48 4.55 -15.12
CA LEU A 19 5.12 3.26 -15.01
C LEU A 19 4.33 2.36 -15.95
N ASP A 20 5.00 1.87 -16.98
CA ASP A 20 4.37 0.95 -17.91
C ASP A 20 3.96 -0.32 -17.14
N PRO A 21 2.66 -0.63 -17.03
CA PRO A 21 2.20 -1.81 -16.31
C PRO A 21 2.64 -3.12 -16.95
N ALA A 22 3.01 -3.11 -18.24
CA ALA A 22 3.56 -4.27 -18.94
C ALA A 22 5.04 -4.50 -18.60
N ALA A 23 5.72 -3.50 -18.04
CA ALA A 23 7.12 -3.59 -17.62
C ALA A 23 7.29 -4.06 -16.16
N VAL A 24 6.20 -4.44 -15.48
CA VAL A 24 6.27 -5.04 -14.15
C VAL A 24 7.01 -6.37 -14.26
N SER A 25 8.16 -6.46 -13.61
CA SER A 25 8.97 -7.67 -13.57
C SER A 25 8.38 -8.69 -12.59
N ASP A 26 7.94 -8.24 -11.42
CA ASP A 26 7.32 -9.08 -10.40
C ASP A 26 6.17 -8.37 -9.68
N ALA A 27 5.17 -9.13 -9.24
CA ALA A 27 4.08 -8.59 -8.42
C ALA A 27 3.59 -9.61 -7.39
N ALA A 28 3.28 -9.13 -6.19
CA ALA A 28 2.73 -9.93 -5.11
C ALA A 28 1.60 -9.16 -4.42
N SER A 29 0.58 -9.85 -3.92
CA SER A 29 -0.49 -9.20 -3.14
C SER A 29 -1.04 -10.10 -2.04
N CYS A 30 -1.44 -9.51 -0.93
CA CYS A 30 -2.13 -10.20 0.16
C CYS A 30 -3.35 -9.41 0.64
N ALA A 31 -4.41 -10.13 0.98
CA ALA A 31 -5.58 -9.57 1.65
C ALA A 31 -5.31 -9.56 3.17
N LEU A 32 -5.64 -8.45 3.81
CA LEU A 32 -5.40 -8.21 5.22
C LEU A 32 -6.75 -8.17 5.94
N PRO A 33 -6.92 -8.93 7.04
CA PRO A 33 -8.14 -8.87 7.83
C PRO A 33 -8.28 -7.50 8.49
N ALA A 34 -9.52 -7.11 8.79
CA ALA A 34 -9.90 -5.85 9.41
C ALA A 34 -9.54 -5.79 10.92
N ARG A 35 -8.28 -6.08 11.27
CA ARG A 35 -7.76 -6.12 12.65
C ARG A 35 -6.29 -5.68 12.69
N TYR A 36 -5.88 -5.02 13.76
CA TYR A 36 -4.53 -4.42 13.86
C TYR A 36 -3.39 -5.45 13.79
N GLU A 37 -3.63 -6.72 14.13
CA GLU A 37 -2.63 -7.79 13.97
C GLU A 37 -2.21 -7.97 12.49
N ALA A 38 -3.05 -7.56 11.55
CA ALA A 38 -2.76 -7.60 10.13
C ALA A 38 -1.55 -6.74 9.74
N VAL A 39 -1.15 -5.74 10.54
CA VAL A 39 0.10 -4.98 10.32
C VAL A 39 1.32 -5.91 10.40
N ARG A 40 1.33 -6.85 11.34
CA ARG A 40 2.42 -7.85 11.46
C ARG A 40 2.42 -8.81 10.28
N GLU A 41 1.23 -9.18 9.80
CA GLU A 41 1.06 -10.05 8.62
C GLU A 41 1.55 -9.34 7.35
N ALA A 42 1.20 -8.06 7.17
CA ALA A 42 1.67 -7.21 6.09
C ALA A 42 3.20 -7.09 6.10
N ARG A 43 3.79 -6.79 7.26
CA ARG A 43 5.25 -6.69 7.38
C ARG A 43 5.94 -8.02 7.06
N ARG A 44 5.42 -9.15 7.56
CA ARG A 44 5.98 -10.48 7.25
C ARG A 44 5.89 -10.79 5.75
N PHE A 45 4.75 -10.50 5.15
CA PHE A 45 4.53 -10.68 3.71
C PHE A 45 5.54 -9.86 2.91
N THR A 46 5.67 -8.56 3.22
CA THR A 46 6.64 -7.68 2.55
C THR A 46 8.06 -8.20 2.68
N ARG A 47 8.49 -8.60 3.87
CA ARG A 47 9.83 -9.18 4.06
C ARG A 47 10.07 -10.38 3.15
N GLY A 48 9.19 -11.37 3.19
CA GLY A 48 9.32 -12.57 2.36
C GLY A 48 9.32 -12.27 0.86
N THR A 49 8.55 -11.26 0.42
CA THR A 49 8.56 -10.81 -0.97
C THR A 49 9.86 -10.10 -1.36
N LEU A 50 10.37 -9.19 -0.50
CA LEU A 50 11.64 -8.50 -0.77
C LEU A 50 12.82 -9.46 -0.79
N ASP A 51 12.85 -10.44 0.13
CA ASP A 51 13.86 -11.50 0.15
C ASP A 51 13.79 -12.35 -1.14
N GLN A 52 12.58 -12.71 -1.58
CA GLN A 52 12.38 -13.46 -2.83
C GLN A 52 12.81 -12.65 -4.07
N TRP A 53 12.71 -11.33 -4.01
CA TRP A 53 13.09 -10.42 -5.09
C TRP A 53 14.54 -9.94 -4.99
N ASP A 54 15.30 -10.40 -3.99
CA ASP A 54 16.68 -10.00 -3.77
C ASP A 54 16.84 -8.47 -3.61
N ILE A 55 15.92 -7.86 -2.85
CA ILE A 55 15.91 -6.41 -2.55
C ILE A 55 16.36 -6.21 -1.11
N GLY A 56 17.65 -5.87 -0.91
CA GLY A 56 18.25 -5.66 0.41
C GLY A 56 18.31 -4.19 0.87
N ASP A 57 18.67 -3.26 -0.02
CA ASP A 57 19.17 -1.93 0.38
C ASP A 57 18.15 -1.01 1.05
N ARG A 58 16.85 -1.23 0.82
CA ARG A 58 15.74 -0.40 1.34
C ARG A 58 14.78 -1.20 2.21
N PHE A 59 15.19 -2.39 2.66
CA PHE A 59 14.30 -3.35 3.29
C PHE A 59 13.56 -2.79 4.52
N ASP A 60 14.28 -2.13 5.44
CA ASP A 60 13.69 -1.58 6.66
C ASP A 60 12.77 -0.39 6.37
N ASP A 61 13.17 0.51 5.47
CA ASP A 61 12.36 1.64 5.01
C ASP A 61 11.04 1.16 4.40
N ILE A 62 11.10 0.20 3.48
CA ILE A 62 9.93 -0.37 2.82
C ILE A 62 9.00 -1.02 3.85
N CYS A 63 9.55 -1.81 4.78
CA CYS A 63 8.77 -2.45 5.83
C CYS A 63 8.09 -1.43 6.76
N LEU A 64 8.78 -0.34 7.09
CA LEU A 64 8.24 0.74 7.91
C LEU A 64 7.07 1.41 7.19
N VAL A 65 7.29 1.87 5.95
CA VAL A 65 6.26 2.54 5.15
C VAL A 65 5.05 1.66 4.91
N VAL A 66 5.24 0.36 4.61
CA VAL A 66 4.12 -0.58 4.49
C VAL A 66 3.34 -0.68 5.81
N SER A 67 4.03 -0.72 6.95
CA SER A 67 3.38 -0.78 8.25
C SER A 67 2.52 0.46 8.51
N GLU A 68 3.02 1.64 8.15
CA GLU A 68 2.29 2.91 8.28
C GLU A 68 1.08 2.97 7.33
N LEU A 69 1.27 2.61 6.06
CA LEU A 69 0.17 2.59 5.08
C LEU A 69 -0.96 1.63 5.49
N VAL A 70 -0.61 0.43 5.95
CA VAL A 70 -1.58 -0.56 6.42
C VAL A 70 -2.24 -0.10 7.72
N THR A 71 -1.50 0.49 8.64
CA THR A 71 -2.06 1.06 9.89
C THR A 71 -3.07 2.16 9.58
N ASN A 72 -2.75 3.06 8.65
CA ASN A 72 -3.68 4.10 8.20
C ASN A 72 -4.93 3.50 7.55
N ALA A 73 -4.77 2.49 6.69
CA ALA A 73 -5.88 1.79 6.06
C ALA A 73 -6.79 1.05 7.06
N LEU A 74 -6.24 0.44 8.11
CA LEU A 74 -7.04 -0.24 9.12
C LEU A 74 -7.72 0.76 10.07
N ARG A 75 -7.07 1.86 10.39
CA ARG A 75 -7.59 2.88 11.31
C ARG A 75 -8.68 3.76 10.68
N HIS A 76 -8.49 4.15 9.43
CA HIS A 76 -9.35 5.12 8.73
C HIS A 76 -10.08 4.55 7.51
N GLY A 77 -9.67 3.37 7.05
CA GLY A 77 -10.20 2.75 5.84
C GLY A 77 -11.46 1.92 6.07
N LEU A 78 -11.71 1.48 7.31
CA LEU A 78 -12.80 0.56 7.63
C LEU A 78 -14.05 1.32 8.11
N PRO A 79 -15.25 1.00 7.58
CA PRO A 79 -16.49 1.64 8.02
C PRO A 79 -16.75 1.32 9.50
N THR A 80 -17.04 2.35 10.29
CA THR A 80 -17.31 2.24 11.74
C THR A 80 -18.69 1.67 12.03
N ASP A 81 -19.54 1.56 11.01
CA ASP A 81 -20.96 1.25 11.13
C ASP A 81 -21.31 0.19 10.08
N THR A 82 -21.41 -1.09 10.45
CA THR A 82 -22.16 -2.08 9.64
C THR A 82 -22.50 -3.31 10.47
N GLY A 83 -23.75 -3.35 10.94
CA GLY A 83 -24.48 -4.56 11.31
C GLY A 83 -24.83 -5.45 10.11
N CYS A 84 -23.99 -5.48 9.07
CA CYS A 84 -24.11 -6.38 7.93
C CYS A 84 -22.80 -7.15 7.83
N ALA A 85 -22.79 -8.30 8.50
CA ALA A 85 -21.78 -9.32 8.28
C ALA A 85 -21.75 -9.68 6.78
N GLU A 86 -20.60 -10.18 6.33
CA GLU A 86 -20.42 -11.07 5.18
C GLU A 86 -20.01 -10.54 3.80
N HIS A 87 -19.73 -9.24 3.59
CA HIS A 87 -18.97 -8.79 2.39
C HIS A 87 -17.72 -7.96 2.74
N GLN A 88 -16.64 -8.68 3.06
CA GLN A 88 -15.28 -8.44 2.56
C GLN A 88 -14.78 -6.97 2.49
N SER A 89 -14.90 -6.21 3.57
CA SER A 89 -14.13 -4.96 3.74
C SER A 89 -12.68 -5.30 4.12
N SER A 90 -11.95 -5.96 3.22
CA SER A 90 -10.54 -6.32 3.41
C SER A 90 -9.63 -5.24 2.87
N VAL A 91 -8.69 -4.77 3.69
CA VAL A 91 -7.54 -4.01 3.21
C VAL A 91 -6.70 -4.94 2.33
N ARG A 92 -6.10 -4.44 1.25
CA ARG A 92 -5.24 -5.24 0.38
C ARG A 92 -3.91 -4.55 0.15
N LEU A 93 -2.82 -5.28 0.41
CA LEU A 93 -1.46 -4.84 0.10
C LEU A 93 -1.03 -5.43 -1.25
N HIS A 94 -0.42 -4.58 -2.06
CA HIS A 94 0.17 -4.90 -3.35
C HIS A 94 1.62 -4.43 -3.37
N LEU A 95 2.52 -5.31 -3.80
CA LEU A 95 3.91 -5.01 -4.09
C LEU A 95 4.10 -5.21 -5.60
N MET A 96 4.68 -4.23 -6.27
CA MET A 96 4.93 -4.27 -7.71
C MET A 96 6.36 -3.80 -7.98
N ARG A 97 7.15 -4.65 -8.64
CA ARG A 97 8.53 -4.39 -8.99
C ARG A 97 8.67 -4.12 -10.48
N TRP A 98 9.45 -3.08 -10.78
CA TRP A 98 10.09 -2.83 -12.06
C TRP A 98 11.61 -2.88 -11.86
N THR A 99 12.37 -2.84 -12.95
CA THR A 99 13.84 -2.95 -12.94
C THR A 99 14.50 -2.09 -11.83
N GLU A 100 14.17 -0.79 -11.78
CA GLU A 100 14.77 0.17 -10.83
C GLU A 100 13.79 0.69 -9.77
N ARG A 101 12.60 0.10 -9.65
CA ARG A 101 11.53 0.70 -8.84
C ARG A 101 10.67 -0.36 -8.16
N LEU A 102 10.32 -0.09 -6.91
CA LEU A 102 9.31 -0.83 -6.18
C LEU A 102 8.15 0.11 -5.83
N VAL A 103 6.93 -0.36 -6.04
CA VAL A 103 5.72 0.30 -5.56
C VAL A 103 5.05 -0.58 -4.52
N CYS A 104 4.75 0.02 -3.37
CA CYS A 104 3.92 -0.56 -2.33
C CYS A 104 2.58 0.16 -2.33
N ALA A 105 1.48 -0.54 -2.61
CA ALA A 105 0.14 0.04 -2.68
C ALA A 105 -0.81 -0.67 -1.72
N VAL A 106 -1.52 0.09 -0.92
CA VAL A 106 -2.56 -0.38 0.01
C VAL A 106 -3.90 0.14 -0.47
N ARG A 107 -4.83 -0.79 -0.68
CA ARG A 107 -6.23 -0.48 -0.99
C ARG A 107 -7.07 -0.68 0.25
N ASP A 108 -7.97 0.27 0.50
CA ASP A 108 -8.97 0.20 1.56
C ASP A 108 -10.34 0.69 1.03
N PRO A 109 -11.46 0.34 1.69
CA PRO A 109 -12.79 0.67 1.20
C PRO A 109 -13.22 2.12 1.48
N SER A 110 -12.42 2.94 2.17
CA SER A 110 -12.78 4.32 2.50
C SER A 110 -12.63 5.26 1.32
N HIS A 111 -13.50 6.27 1.29
CA HIS A 111 -13.43 7.40 0.36
C HIS A 111 -12.76 8.63 0.99
N GLU A 112 -12.35 8.56 2.26
CA GLU A 112 -11.70 9.68 2.94
C GLU A 112 -10.31 9.95 2.34
N THR A 113 -9.99 11.23 2.13
CA THR A 113 -8.67 11.62 1.65
C THR A 113 -7.60 11.37 2.71
N PRO A 114 -6.47 10.72 2.41
CA PRO A 114 -5.31 10.69 3.28
C PRO A 114 -4.80 12.12 3.45
N ALA A 115 -5.13 12.75 4.57
CA ALA A 115 -4.64 14.08 4.91
C ALA A 115 -3.46 13.92 5.87
N PRO A 116 -2.25 14.41 5.54
CA PRO A 116 -1.25 14.68 6.56
C PRO A 116 -1.88 15.73 7.49
N ARG A 117 -2.29 15.31 8.69
CA ARG A 117 -2.80 16.26 9.68
C ARG A 117 -1.59 17.00 10.23
N ASP A 118 -1.51 18.30 9.94
CA ASP A 118 -0.60 19.22 10.63
C ASP A 118 -0.83 19.05 12.13
N SER A 119 0.20 18.51 12.79
CA SER A 119 0.14 18.22 14.22
C SER A 119 0.61 19.44 14.98
N ASP A 120 -0.33 20.32 15.35
CA ASP A 120 -0.12 21.23 16.49
C ASP A 120 -0.09 20.46 17.83
N ASP A 121 -0.29 19.14 17.79
CA ASP A 121 -0.30 18.27 18.96
C ASP A 121 0.69 17.10 18.77
N PHE A 122 1.94 17.31 19.19
CA PHE A 122 3.02 16.30 19.16
C PHE A 122 2.71 15.03 19.98
N SER A 123 1.64 15.06 20.78
CA SER A 123 1.14 13.94 21.58
C SER A 123 0.20 13.00 20.79
N ALA A 124 -0.33 13.43 19.64
CA ALA A 124 -1.20 12.60 18.82
C ALA A 124 -0.39 11.72 17.86
N GLU A 125 -0.32 10.41 18.13
CA GLU A 125 0.24 9.42 17.19
C GLU A 125 -0.45 9.44 15.81
N SER A 126 -1.66 10.01 15.73
CA SER A 126 -2.52 10.00 14.54
C SER A 126 -2.06 10.87 13.36
N GLY A 127 -0.93 11.59 13.47
CA GLY A 127 -0.36 12.41 12.38
C GLY A 127 0.99 11.95 11.85
N ARG A 128 1.70 11.05 12.56
CA ARG A 128 3.06 10.64 12.20
C ARG A 128 3.13 9.68 11.02
N GLY A 129 2.07 8.91 10.77
CA GLY A 129 2.11 7.84 9.77
C GLY A 129 2.44 8.34 8.36
N LEU A 130 1.72 9.36 7.86
CA LEU A 130 2.02 9.94 6.55
C LEU A 130 3.33 10.75 6.53
N PHE A 131 3.73 11.33 7.65
CA PHE A 131 5.05 11.97 7.77
C PHE A 131 6.20 10.96 7.60
N LEU A 132 6.07 9.76 8.18
CA LEU A 132 7.03 8.68 7.98
C LEU A 132 7.01 8.18 6.53
N VAL A 133 5.83 8.04 5.92
CA VAL A 133 5.73 7.71 4.49
C VAL A 133 6.46 8.76 3.64
N ASP A 134 6.24 10.04 3.90
CA ASP A 134 6.88 11.15 3.19
C ASP A 134 8.41 11.19 3.39
N SER A 135 8.88 10.85 4.59
CA SER A 135 10.30 10.88 4.93
C SER A 135 11.10 9.71 4.34
N PHE A 136 10.49 8.53 4.21
CA PHE A 136 11.20 7.29 3.84
C PHE A 136 10.90 6.81 2.43
N ALA A 137 9.79 7.22 1.80
CA ALA A 137 9.50 6.90 0.41
C ALA A 137 10.15 7.92 -0.54
N ASP A 138 10.49 7.50 -1.76
CA ASP A 138 10.95 8.42 -2.80
C ASP A 138 9.82 9.28 -3.37
N SER A 139 8.60 8.74 -3.37
CA SER A 139 7.38 9.43 -3.76
C SER A 139 6.20 8.64 -3.20
N TRP A 140 5.11 9.31 -2.88
CA TRP A 140 3.88 8.65 -2.48
C TRP A 140 2.68 9.43 -3.00
N GLY A 141 1.52 8.80 -2.98
CA GLY A 141 0.27 9.44 -3.36
C GLY A 141 -0.92 8.56 -3.08
N TRP A 142 -2.10 9.02 -3.47
CA TRP A 142 -3.33 8.28 -3.30
C TRP A 142 -4.31 8.58 -4.42
N HIS A 143 -5.14 7.61 -4.78
CA HIS A 143 -6.14 7.76 -5.83
C HIS A 143 -7.46 7.12 -5.41
N PRO A 144 -8.60 7.81 -5.60
CA PRO A 144 -9.90 7.21 -5.39
C PRO A 144 -10.15 6.15 -6.46
N LEU A 145 -10.74 5.02 -6.08
CA LEU A 145 -11.17 3.99 -7.00
C LEU A 145 -12.63 4.25 -7.37
N ALA A 146 -12.89 4.42 -8.67
CA ALA A 146 -14.21 4.62 -9.22
C ALA A 146 -14.66 3.39 -10.04
N GLY A 147 -15.97 3.15 -10.11
CA GLY A 147 -16.56 2.03 -10.86
C GLY A 147 -16.88 0.83 -9.96
N THR A 148 -16.62 -0.40 -10.43
CA THR A 148 -16.97 -1.64 -9.70
C THR A 148 -16.11 -1.88 -8.45
N LEU A 149 -15.01 -1.15 -8.29
CA LEU A 149 -14.12 -1.24 -7.14
C LEU A 149 -14.26 0.04 -6.31
N HIS A 150 -14.90 -0.11 -5.15
CA HIS A 150 -15.07 0.96 -4.18
C HIS A 150 -13.79 1.16 -3.34
N GLY A 151 -13.63 2.37 -2.81
CA GLY A 151 -12.57 2.78 -1.89
C GLY A 151 -11.47 3.64 -2.52
N LYS A 152 -10.26 3.53 -1.98
CA LYS A 152 -9.08 4.27 -2.45
C LYS A 152 -7.85 3.36 -2.46
N VAL A 153 -6.82 3.81 -3.16
CA VAL A 153 -5.46 3.28 -3.04
C VAL A 153 -4.56 4.37 -2.49
N VAL A 154 -3.71 4.02 -1.53
CA VAL A 154 -2.55 4.82 -1.10
C VAL A 154 -1.31 4.05 -1.50
N TRP A 155 -0.33 4.70 -2.12
CA TRP A 155 0.87 4.06 -2.64
C TRP A 155 2.13 4.82 -2.25
N ALA A 156 3.23 4.09 -2.12
CA ALA A 156 4.57 4.60 -1.94
C ALA A 156 5.51 3.95 -2.95
N LEU A 157 6.44 4.74 -3.50
CA LEU A 157 7.44 4.35 -4.47
C LEU A 157 8.82 4.41 -3.84
N PHE A 158 9.64 3.42 -4.17
CA PHE A 158 11.04 3.32 -3.81
C PHE A 158 11.86 3.15 -5.07
N ARG A 159 12.92 3.94 -5.22
CA ARG A 159 13.97 3.69 -6.21
C ARG A 159 14.86 2.58 -5.65
N LEU A 160 15.00 1.51 -6.43
CA LEU A 160 15.93 0.44 -6.16
C LEU A 160 17.26 0.81 -6.83
N GLN A 161 18.37 0.42 -6.24
CA GLN A 161 19.64 0.43 -6.95
C GLN A 161 19.71 -0.88 -7.74
N SER A 162 19.86 -0.85 -9.07
CA SER A 162 20.29 -2.08 -9.75
C SER A 162 21.63 -2.53 -9.16
N ALA A 163 21.69 -3.81 -8.78
CA ALA A 163 22.96 -4.48 -8.56
C ALA A 163 23.81 -4.29 -9.82
N GLY A 164 24.94 -3.60 -9.68
CA GLY A 164 25.92 -3.39 -10.75
C GLY A 164 26.63 -4.66 -11.17
#